data_AF-A0A7C7QLX0-F1
#
_entry.id   AF-A0A7C7QLX0-F1
#
_cell.length_a   1.000
_cell.length_b   1.000
_cell.length_c   1.000
_cell.angle_alpha   90.00
_cell.angle_beta   90.00
_cell.angle_gamma   90.00
#
_symmetry.space_group_name_H-M   'P 1'
#
loop_
_entity.id
_entity.type
_entity.pdbx_description
1 polymer ?
#
loop_
_entity_poly.entity_id
_entity_poly.type
_entity_poly.pdbx_seq_one_letter_code
_entity_poly.pdbx_strand_id
1 'polypeptide(L)'
;MNCPECGVKLVGNEVVCPKCLTRLPQRTYGPELAAEQVPDAHYEESPVAVRPWAERLSDFYRQVRLVLLVVLALVALGVAVLVWRTFFQHDAGYYFAQGEELYQNGHYVSALDPYKRTIELDPGLAAVAYNRLGWCYYRLADDEQAISNFRRAIELNGELAEAYLGLGRSYYYLRNYPEAEANLRQAIELNPQSAEAYGYLGSVYYWQAKYEEAVAQLQKAVELNSIDADSHEFLGRSLYLLGRPEEAIVYLQKAHELEPDDPNCQEYLALAHYEAGRYDQAISHFSEILNRKPDDPRLHAYLGQCFYQIGEYDQAVSQLNQALELSYAAGMVGDFYRYLGWSHYQLAHYDEALSFFHKAAAITPRESDVYNGLGWCYYQLGQCDAAIPVFQQALEIEPGLEEAQKGLAACQ
;
A
#
# COMPACT_ATOMS: atom_id res chain seq x y z
N MET A 1 -48.09 -39.30 46.63
CA MET A 1 -49.46 -39.37 46.07
C MET A 1 -49.40 -38.94 44.61
N ASN A 2 -50.37 -39.26 43.76
CA ASN A 2 -50.41 -38.70 42.40
C ASN A 2 -51.29 -37.45 42.38
N CYS A 3 -50.93 -36.45 41.58
CA CYS A 3 -51.78 -35.29 41.35
C CYS A 3 -53.09 -35.73 40.67
N PRO A 4 -54.28 -35.36 41.19
CA PRO A 4 -55.56 -35.78 40.62
C PRO A 4 -55.85 -35.16 39.23
N GLU A 5 -55.22 -34.03 38.90
CA GLU A 5 -55.40 -33.34 37.62
C GLU A 5 -54.47 -33.86 36.52
N CYS A 6 -53.17 -34.03 36.80
CA CYS A 6 -52.18 -34.34 35.76
C CYS A 6 -51.48 -35.70 35.91
N GLY A 7 -51.83 -36.49 36.93
CA GLY A 7 -51.32 -37.86 37.14
C GLY A 7 -49.86 -37.97 37.56
N VAL A 8 -49.11 -36.86 37.67
CA VAL A 8 -47.71 -36.87 38.12
C VAL A 8 -47.57 -37.40 39.54
N LYS A 9 -46.56 -38.25 39.75
CA LYS A 9 -46.20 -38.82 41.04
C LYS A 9 -45.46 -37.78 41.88
N LEU A 10 -46.09 -37.35 42.98
CA LEU A 10 -45.57 -36.32 43.88
C LEU A 10 -44.70 -36.95 44.96
N VAL A 11 -43.56 -36.32 45.25
CA VAL A 11 -42.55 -36.78 46.21
C VAL A 11 -42.41 -35.72 47.30
N GLY A 12 -42.72 -36.08 48.56
CA GLY A 12 -42.64 -35.17 49.71
C GLY A 12 -43.94 -34.42 50.04
N ASN A 13 -43.80 -33.33 50.80
CA ASN A 13 -44.91 -32.54 51.37
C ASN A 13 -45.30 -31.34 50.48
N GLU A 14 -45.29 -31.52 49.16
CA GLU A 14 -45.62 -30.46 48.21
C GLU A 14 -47.11 -30.07 48.33
N VAL A 15 -47.38 -28.78 48.60
CA VAL A 15 -48.74 -28.24 48.75
C VAL A 15 -49.30 -27.73 47.41
N VAL A 16 -48.46 -27.71 46.36
CA VAL A 16 -48.79 -27.28 44.99
C VAL A 16 -48.08 -28.21 44.01
N CYS A 17 -48.79 -28.71 43.00
CA CYS A 17 -48.18 -29.56 41.98
C CYS A 17 -47.23 -28.74 41.08
N PRO A 18 -45.97 -29.15 40.89
CA PRO A 18 -44.99 -28.37 40.13
C PRO A 18 -45.28 -28.34 38.61
N LYS A 19 -46.11 -29.26 38.10
CA LYS A 19 -46.41 -29.35 36.66
C LYS A 19 -47.63 -28.52 36.24
N CYS A 20 -48.70 -28.54 37.02
CA CYS A 20 -49.97 -27.87 36.67
C CYS A 20 -50.40 -26.80 37.67
N LEU A 21 -49.57 -26.52 38.69
CA LEU A 21 -49.79 -25.49 39.71
C LEU A 21 -51.08 -25.63 40.53
N THR A 22 -51.75 -26.79 40.45
CA THR A 22 -52.93 -27.10 41.28
C THR A 22 -52.54 -27.23 42.74
N ARG A 23 -53.27 -26.54 43.63
CA ARG A 23 -53.10 -26.59 45.09
C ARG A 23 -53.74 -27.87 45.66
N LEU A 24 -53.01 -28.62 46.48
CA LEU A 24 -53.46 -29.90 47.04
C LEU A 24 -54.03 -29.72 48.46
N PRO A 25 -55.06 -30.47 48.87
CA PRO A 25 -55.65 -30.36 50.20
C PRO A 25 -54.65 -30.83 51.28
N GLN A 26 -54.51 -30.05 52.36
CA GLN A 26 -53.63 -30.38 53.48
C GLN A 26 -54.12 -31.64 54.22
N ARG A 27 -53.20 -32.54 54.56
CA ARG A 27 -53.51 -33.69 55.44
C ARG A 27 -53.73 -33.18 56.87
N THR A 28 -54.98 -33.17 57.31
CA THR A 28 -55.35 -33.04 58.73
C THR A 28 -55.25 -34.41 59.40
N TYR A 29 -54.41 -34.54 60.42
CA TYR A 29 -54.56 -35.62 61.40
C TYR A 29 -55.40 -35.09 62.56
N GLY A 30 -56.60 -35.66 62.74
CA GLY A 30 -57.52 -35.40 63.84
C GLY A 30 -57.27 -36.30 65.06
N PRO A 31 -57.99 -36.05 66.17
CA PRO A 31 -57.57 -36.37 67.55
C PRO A 31 -58.25 -37.62 68.13
N GLU A 32 -57.67 -38.18 69.20
CA GLU A 32 -58.40 -39.04 70.15
C GLU A 32 -58.07 -38.67 71.60
N LEU A 33 -59.14 -38.49 72.36
CA LEU A 33 -59.26 -38.10 73.76
C LEU A 33 -59.27 -39.33 74.67
N ALA A 34 -58.67 -39.22 75.87
CA ALA A 34 -59.17 -39.79 77.13
C ALA A 34 -58.46 -39.04 78.27
N ALA A 35 -59.18 -38.19 79.02
CA ALA A 35 -59.81 -38.49 80.32
C ALA A 35 -58.75 -38.58 81.44
N GLU A 36 -58.81 -37.92 82.59
CA GLU A 36 -59.78 -37.06 83.27
C GLU A 36 -59.06 -36.59 84.57
N GLN A 37 -59.64 -35.62 85.28
CA GLN A 37 -59.34 -35.18 86.67
C GLN A 37 -58.44 -33.95 86.86
N VAL A 38 -59.11 -32.87 87.29
CA VAL A 38 -58.62 -31.69 88.02
C VAL A 38 -59.09 -31.90 89.48
N PRO A 39 -58.22 -31.75 90.50
CA PRO A 39 -58.15 -30.50 91.29
C PRO A 39 -56.68 -30.19 91.72
N ASP A 40 -56.26 -29.04 92.21
CA ASP A 40 -56.91 -27.93 92.92
C ASP A 40 -56.04 -26.66 92.73
N ALA A 41 -56.64 -25.50 92.95
CA ALA A 41 -56.00 -24.20 92.86
C ALA A 41 -54.90 -24.01 93.93
N HIS A 42 -53.67 -23.76 93.50
CA HIS A 42 -52.65 -23.08 94.30
C HIS A 42 -52.12 -21.87 93.51
N TYR A 43 -52.26 -20.70 94.13
CA TYR A 43 -51.63 -19.46 93.71
C TYR A 43 -50.10 -19.63 93.83
N GLU A 44 -49.41 -19.70 92.71
CA GLU A 44 -47.97 -19.44 92.66
C GLU A 44 -47.65 -18.49 91.51
N GLU A 45 -46.78 -17.55 91.83
CA GLU A 45 -46.39 -16.37 91.09
C GLU A 45 -45.89 -16.70 89.68
N SER A 46 -46.25 -15.86 88.71
CA SER A 46 -45.69 -15.87 87.35
C SER A 46 -44.16 -15.97 87.37
N PRO A 47 -43.54 -17.10 86.96
CA PRO A 47 -42.13 -17.09 86.69
C PRO A 47 -41.96 -16.44 85.31
N VAL A 48 -41.41 -15.23 85.30
CA VAL A 48 -40.68 -14.73 84.14
C VAL A 48 -39.73 -15.86 83.75
N ALA A 49 -40.02 -16.57 82.66
CA ALA A 49 -39.14 -17.59 82.13
C ALA A 49 -37.85 -16.90 81.68
N VAL A 50 -36.90 -16.76 82.61
CA VAL A 50 -35.54 -16.35 82.30
C VAL A 50 -34.96 -17.50 81.49
N ARG A 51 -34.96 -17.34 80.16
CA ARG A 51 -34.27 -18.28 79.26
C ARG A 51 -32.87 -18.54 79.84
N PRO A 52 -32.41 -19.80 79.91
CA PRO A 52 -31.09 -20.13 80.43
C PRO A 52 -30.04 -19.25 79.75
N TRP A 53 -29.09 -18.70 80.53
CA TRP A 53 -28.00 -17.86 80.01
C TRP A 53 -27.29 -18.49 78.78
N ALA A 54 -27.21 -19.82 78.75
CA ALA A 54 -26.66 -20.61 77.65
C ALA A 54 -27.44 -20.50 76.32
N GLU A 55 -28.77 -20.35 76.34
CA GLU A 55 -29.58 -20.21 75.13
C GLU A 55 -29.52 -18.79 74.55
N ARG A 56 -29.48 -17.75 75.40
CA ARG A 56 -29.24 -16.36 74.94
C ARG A 56 -27.85 -16.21 74.33
N LEU A 57 -26.84 -16.84 74.93
CA LEU A 57 -25.50 -16.87 74.36
C LEU A 57 -25.51 -17.59 73.01
N SER A 58 -26.19 -18.74 72.88
CA SER A 58 -26.23 -19.48 71.61
C SER A 58 -26.99 -18.74 70.50
N ASP A 59 -28.08 -18.04 70.81
CA ASP A 59 -28.78 -17.15 69.87
C ASP A 59 -27.93 -15.94 69.48
N PHE A 60 -27.21 -15.34 70.43
CA PHE A 60 -26.25 -14.25 70.17
C PHE A 60 -25.10 -14.71 69.27
N TYR A 61 -24.48 -15.87 69.55
CA TYR A 61 -23.47 -16.46 68.68
C TYR A 61 -24.02 -16.82 67.31
N ARG A 62 -25.28 -17.26 67.21
CA ARG A 62 -25.94 -17.57 65.94
C ARG A 62 -26.18 -16.29 65.12
N GLN A 63 -26.62 -15.21 65.76
CA GLN A 63 -26.78 -13.89 65.12
C GLN A 63 -25.43 -13.30 64.69
N VAL A 64 -24.42 -13.33 65.55
CA VAL A 64 -23.05 -12.89 65.21
C VAL A 64 -22.50 -13.71 64.05
N ARG A 65 -22.66 -15.04 64.05
CA ARG A 65 -22.25 -15.92 62.95
C ARG A 65 -22.98 -15.60 61.65
N LEU A 66 -24.29 -15.32 61.71
CA LEU A 66 -25.08 -14.91 60.54
C LEU A 66 -24.59 -13.58 59.97
N VAL A 67 -24.35 -12.58 60.81
CA VAL A 67 -23.78 -11.29 60.40
C VAL A 67 -22.40 -11.50 59.78
N LEU A 68 -21.54 -12.32 60.40
CA LEU A 68 -20.20 -12.60 59.91
C LEU A 68 -20.22 -13.33 58.56
N LEU A 69 -21.15 -14.27 58.35
CA LEU A 69 -21.35 -14.95 57.08
C LEU A 69 -21.86 -14.00 55.99
N VAL A 70 -22.78 -13.08 56.32
CA VAL A 70 -23.27 -12.06 55.38
C VAL A 70 -22.15 -11.10 54.98
N VAL A 71 -21.34 -10.64 55.94
CA VAL A 71 -20.18 -9.78 55.68
C VAL A 71 -19.16 -10.50 54.79
N LEU A 72 -18.83 -11.77 55.09
CA LEU A 72 -17.93 -12.57 54.25
C LEU A 72 -18.48 -12.77 52.83
N ALA A 73 -19.79 -13.00 52.68
CA ALA A 73 -20.42 -13.14 51.37
C ALA A 73 -20.38 -11.84 50.56
N LEU A 74 -20.59 -10.68 51.19
CA LEU A 74 -20.49 -9.37 50.54
C LEU A 74 -19.05 -9.05 50.12
N VAL A 75 -18.05 -9.39 50.95
CA VAL A 75 -16.64 -9.26 50.60
C VAL A 75 -16.29 -10.18 49.43
N ALA A 76 -16.72 -11.43 49.45
CA ALA A 76 -16.49 -12.38 48.36
C ALA A 76 -17.15 -11.91 47.05
N LEU A 77 -18.38 -11.38 47.11
CA LEU A 77 -19.05 -10.78 45.95
C LEU A 77 -18.29 -9.55 45.45
N GLY A 78 -17.82 -8.68 46.34
CA GLY A 78 -17.02 -7.51 45.99
C GLY A 78 -15.71 -7.89 45.30
N VAL A 79 -15.01 -8.90 45.81
CA VAL A 79 -13.80 -9.47 45.18
C VAL A 79 -14.14 -10.10 43.83
N ALA A 80 -15.23 -10.86 43.72
CA ALA A 80 -15.66 -11.47 42.47
C ALA A 80 -16.00 -10.42 41.40
N VAL A 81 -16.69 -9.33 41.77
CA VAL A 81 -16.97 -8.21 40.87
C VAL A 81 -15.69 -7.49 40.47
N LEU A 82 -14.75 -7.29 41.41
CA LEU A 82 -13.44 -6.71 41.12
C LEU A 82 -12.65 -7.59 40.14
N VAL A 83 -12.55 -8.90 40.38
CA VAL A 83 -11.90 -9.86 39.48
C VAL A 83 -12.62 -9.91 38.13
N TRP A 84 -13.95 -9.91 38.10
CA TRP A 84 -14.69 -9.87 36.85
C TRP A 84 -14.41 -8.61 36.04
N ARG A 85 -14.40 -7.45 36.72
CA ARG A 85 -14.14 -6.15 36.10
C ARG A 85 -12.68 -6.00 35.63
N THR A 86 -11.71 -6.51 36.38
CA THR A 86 -10.29 -6.36 36.04
C THR A 86 -9.77 -7.44 35.10
N PHE A 87 -10.33 -8.65 35.16
CA PHE A 87 -9.79 -9.82 34.46
C PHE A 87 -10.64 -10.23 33.24
N PHE A 88 -11.92 -9.84 33.18
CA PHE A 88 -12.82 -10.29 32.10
C PHE A 88 -13.46 -9.15 31.28
N GLN A 89 -13.44 -7.90 31.78
CA GLN A 89 -13.96 -6.77 31.03
C GLN A 89 -12.83 -6.13 30.19
N HIS A 90 -12.71 -6.58 28.94
CA HIS A 90 -11.85 -5.93 27.96
C HIS A 90 -12.42 -4.55 27.60
N ASP A 91 -11.61 -3.51 27.71
CA ASP A 91 -11.97 -2.15 27.34
C ASP A 91 -11.58 -1.82 25.90
N ALA A 92 -11.93 -0.62 25.44
CA ALA A 92 -11.63 -0.19 24.07
C ALA A 92 -10.12 -0.22 23.75
N GLY A 93 -9.28 0.06 24.75
CA GLY A 93 -7.82 0.03 24.64
C GLY A 93 -7.27 -1.38 24.42
N TYR A 94 -7.82 -2.38 25.12
CA TYR A 94 -7.49 -3.78 24.88
C TYR A 94 -7.79 -4.20 23.43
N TYR A 95 -9.00 -3.93 22.94
CA TYR A 95 -9.36 -4.31 21.56
C TYR A 95 -8.55 -3.53 20.53
N PHE A 96 -8.20 -2.27 20.81
CA PHE A 96 -7.34 -1.50 19.93
C PHE A 96 -5.94 -2.12 19.85
N ALA A 97 -5.33 -2.45 21.00
CA ALA A 97 -4.03 -3.11 21.05
C ALA A 97 -4.04 -4.49 20.37
N GLN A 98 -5.11 -5.27 20.54
CA GLN A 98 -5.31 -6.52 19.83
C GLN A 98 -5.39 -6.31 18.30
N GLY A 99 -6.10 -5.27 17.86
CA GLY A 99 -6.15 -4.88 16.45
C GLY A 99 -4.77 -4.52 15.90
N GLU A 100 -3.97 -3.74 16.65
CA GLU A 100 -2.61 -3.35 16.26
C GLU A 100 -1.70 -4.58 16.13
N GLU A 101 -1.76 -5.52 17.09
CA GLU A 101 -0.99 -6.76 17.05
C GLU A 101 -1.33 -7.58 15.80
N LEU A 102 -2.63 -7.74 15.51
CA LEU A 102 -3.08 -8.47 14.32
C LEU A 102 -2.65 -7.76 13.03
N TYR A 103 -2.74 -6.43 12.99
CA TYR A 103 -2.32 -5.63 11.84
C TYR A 103 -0.81 -5.75 11.58
N GLN A 104 0.02 -5.66 12.63
CA GLN A 104 1.47 -5.81 12.53
C GLN A 104 1.88 -7.21 12.07
N ASN A 105 1.12 -8.23 12.46
CA ASN A 105 1.30 -9.62 12.01
C ASN A 105 0.70 -9.91 10.62
N GLY A 106 0.12 -8.90 9.94
CA GLY A 106 -0.46 -9.05 8.61
C GLY A 106 -1.84 -9.71 8.58
N HIS A 107 -2.46 -9.98 9.73
CA HIS A 107 -3.79 -10.57 9.84
C HIS A 107 -4.89 -9.50 9.72
N TYR A 108 -4.94 -8.80 8.57
CA TYR A 108 -5.80 -7.64 8.36
C TYR A 108 -7.30 -7.93 8.52
N VAL A 109 -7.78 -9.09 8.03
CA VAL A 109 -9.18 -9.50 8.19
C VAL A 109 -9.53 -9.67 9.67
N SER A 110 -8.67 -10.36 10.42
CA SER A 110 -8.88 -10.60 11.86
C SER A 110 -8.80 -9.31 12.67
N ALA A 111 -8.03 -8.31 12.22
CA ALA A 111 -7.91 -7.01 12.88
C ALA A 111 -9.18 -6.15 12.77
N LEU A 112 -10.08 -6.43 11.82
CA LEU A 112 -11.29 -5.63 11.61
C LEU A 112 -12.22 -5.62 12.82
N ASP A 113 -12.49 -6.78 13.42
CA ASP A 113 -13.46 -6.89 14.51
C ASP A 113 -12.97 -6.23 15.81
N PRO A 114 -11.71 -6.39 16.24
CA PRO A 114 -11.16 -5.62 17.36
C PRO A 114 -11.29 -4.10 17.17
N TYR A 115 -10.94 -3.55 15.99
CA TYR A 115 -11.10 -2.11 15.76
C TYR A 115 -12.57 -1.65 15.75
N LYS A 116 -13.49 -2.43 15.17
CA LYS A 116 -14.94 -2.16 15.27
C LYS A 116 -15.38 -2.14 16.74
N ARG A 117 -14.88 -3.09 17.54
CA ARG A 117 -15.21 -3.15 18.97
C ARG A 117 -14.63 -1.98 19.75
N THR A 118 -13.45 -1.47 19.39
CA THR A 118 -12.92 -0.21 19.95
C THR A 118 -13.87 0.95 19.71
N ILE A 119 -14.39 1.10 18.48
CA ILE A 119 -15.33 2.18 18.12
C ILE A 119 -16.62 2.08 18.93
N GLU A 120 -17.15 0.88 19.13
CA GLU A 120 -18.37 0.65 19.91
C GLU A 120 -18.20 0.96 21.40
N LEU A 121 -17.02 0.72 21.96
CA LEU A 121 -16.74 0.87 23.40
C LEU A 121 -16.28 2.27 23.78
N ASP A 122 -15.55 2.97 22.90
CA ASP A 122 -15.05 4.32 23.15
C ASP A 122 -15.10 5.19 21.88
N PRO A 123 -16.11 6.10 21.78
CA PRO A 123 -16.20 7.08 20.71
C PRO A 123 -14.98 8.02 20.61
N GLY A 124 -14.22 8.21 21.70
CA GLY A 124 -13.01 9.04 21.70
C GLY A 124 -11.85 8.44 20.91
N LEU A 125 -11.77 7.11 20.85
CA LEU A 125 -10.79 6.37 20.03
C LEU A 125 -11.28 6.11 18.61
N ALA A 126 -12.54 6.46 18.29
CA ALA A 126 -13.16 6.10 17.03
C ALA A 126 -12.39 6.63 15.82
N ALA A 127 -11.89 7.88 15.86
CA ALA A 127 -11.13 8.45 14.74
C ALA A 127 -9.89 7.61 14.39
N VAL A 128 -9.11 7.22 15.41
CA VAL A 128 -7.89 6.42 15.23
C VAL A 128 -8.25 4.99 14.81
N ALA A 129 -9.30 4.40 15.39
CA ALA A 129 -9.77 3.08 15.02
C ALA A 129 -10.31 3.02 13.57
N TYR A 130 -11.03 4.05 13.11
CA TYR A 130 -11.45 4.17 11.72
C TYR A 130 -10.26 4.33 10.77
N ASN A 131 -9.23 5.11 11.14
CA ASN A 131 -7.98 5.20 10.37
C ASN A 131 -7.34 3.81 10.22
N ARG A 132 -7.27 3.03 11.30
CA ARG A 132 -6.73 1.67 11.26
C ARG A 132 -7.57 0.68 10.46
N LEU A 133 -8.90 0.79 10.52
CA LEU A 133 -9.79 0.04 9.61
C LEU A 133 -9.51 0.41 8.15
N GLY A 134 -9.34 1.70 7.85
CA GLY A 134 -8.96 2.18 6.52
C GLY A 134 -7.70 1.50 6.01
N TRP A 135 -6.65 1.45 6.83
CA TRP A 135 -5.41 0.75 6.51
C TRP A 135 -5.59 -0.77 6.35
N CYS A 136 -6.44 -1.42 7.16
CA CYS A 136 -6.74 -2.84 6.98
C CYS A 136 -7.39 -3.09 5.62
N TYR A 137 -8.42 -2.32 5.25
CA TYR A 137 -9.11 -2.47 3.97
C TYR A 137 -8.21 -2.12 2.78
N TYR A 138 -7.36 -1.10 2.92
CA TYR A 138 -6.34 -0.77 1.93
C TYR A 138 -5.41 -1.97 1.66
N ARG A 139 -4.95 -2.67 2.71
CA ARG A 139 -4.12 -3.87 2.57
C ARG A 139 -4.86 -5.09 2.02
N LEU A 140 -6.19 -5.08 2.15
CA LEU A 140 -7.09 -6.07 1.56
C LEU A 140 -7.51 -5.73 0.13
N ALA A 141 -7.03 -4.61 -0.43
CA ALA A 141 -7.43 -4.07 -1.74
C ALA A 141 -8.95 -3.80 -1.86
N ASP A 142 -9.60 -3.47 -0.74
CA ASP A 142 -10.98 -2.97 -0.71
C ASP A 142 -10.95 -1.44 -0.64
N ASP A 143 -10.75 -0.81 -1.80
CA ASP A 143 -10.56 0.63 -1.92
C ASP A 143 -11.79 1.44 -1.45
N GLU A 144 -12.99 0.91 -1.68
CA GLU A 144 -14.23 1.56 -1.26
C GLU A 144 -14.31 1.66 0.27
N GLN A 145 -14.07 0.54 0.96
CA GLN A 145 -14.05 0.53 2.41
C GLN A 145 -12.86 1.32 2.97
N ALA A 146 -11.69 1.25 2.35
CA ALA A 146 -10.53 2.03 2.77
C ALA A 146 -10.84 3.53 2.78
N ILE A 147 -11.31 4.06 1.64
CA ILE A 147 -11.68 5.47 1.46
C ILE A 147 -12.78 5.88 2.45
N SER A 148 -13.82 5.05 2.60
CA SER A 148 -14.93 5.32 3.51
C SER A 148 -14.44 5.47 4.96
N ASN A 149 -13.61 4.54 5.43
CA ASN A 149 -13.09 4.55 6.79
C ASN A 149 -12.11 5.71 7.03
N PHE A 150 -11.22 6.03 6.07
CA PHE A 150 -10.35 7.21 6.18
C PHE A 150 -11.13 8.52 6.22
N ARG A 151 -12.16 8.69 5.36
CA ARG A 151 -13.06 9.85 5.41
C ARG A 151 -13.75 9.95 6.77
N ARG A 152 -14.22 8.82 7.33
CA ARG A 152 -14.85 8.82 8.65
C ARG A 152 -13.89 9.21 9.75
N ALA A 153 -12.63 8.77 9.67
CA ALA A 153 -11.59 9.19 10.60
C ALA A 153 -11.35 10.71 10.56
N ILE A 154 -11.27 11.29 9.35
CA ILE A 154 -11.11 12.73 9.12
C ILE A 154 -12.32 13.53 9.62
N GLU A 155 -13.54 13.05 9.39
CA GLU A 155 -14.77 13.68 9.90
C GLU A 155 -14.80 13.77 11.42
N LEU A 156 -14.27 12.76 12.11
CA LEU A 156 -14.20 12.71 13.56
C LEU A 156 -13.00 13.50 14.12
N ASN A 157 -11.88 13.50 13.40
CA ASN A 157 -10.68 14.26 13.74
C ASN A 157 -9.97 14.76 12.47
N GLY A 158 -10.21 16.04 12.14
CA GLY A 158 -9.61 16.69 10.98
C GLY A 158 -8.11 16.99 11.10
N GLU A 159 -7.48 16.71 12.24
CA GLU A 159 -6.04 16.89 12.46
C GLU A 159 -5.24 15.59 12.33
N LEU A 160 -5.90 14.48 11.95
CA LEU A 160 -5.27 13.18 11.81
C LEU A 160 -4.53 13.05 10.47
N ALA A 161 -3.26 13.46 10.43
CA ALA A 161 -2.40 13.43 9.24
C ALA A 161 -2.34 12.04 8.57
N GLU A 162 -2.27 10.96 9.35
CA GLU A 162 -2.23 9.58 8.83
C GLU A 162 -3.47 9.20 8.02
N ALA A 163 -4.65 9.73 8.36
CA ALA A 163 -5.88 9.43 7.63
C ALA A 163 -5.91 10.13 6.28
N TYR A 164 -5.40 11.37 6.20
CA TYR A 164 -5.21 12.06 4.92
C TYR A 164 -4.17 11.37 4.05
N LEU A 165 -3.07 10.88 4.64
CA LEU A 165 -2.07 10.09 3.93
C LEU A 165 -2.68 8.81 3.34
N GLY A 166 -3.40 8.03 4.15
CA GLY A 166 -4.07 6.81 3.71
C GLY A 166 -5.11 7.07 2.60
N LEU A 167 -5.87 8.15 2.72
CA LEU A 167 -6.85 8.57 1.71
C LEU A 167 -6.16 9.01 0.41
N GLY A 168 -5.11 9.83 0.50
CA GLY A 168 -4.32 10.27 -0.64
C GLY A 168 -3.65 9.12 -1.38
N ARG A 169 -3.09 8.17 -0.63
CA ARG A 169 -2.52 6.92 -1.15
C ARG A 169 -3.57 6.07 -1.86
N SER A 170 -4.75 5.90 -1.27
CA SER A 170 -5.86 5.16 -1.89
C SER A 170 -6.24 5.76 -3.25
N TYR A 171 -6.38 7.09 -3.33
CA TYR A 171 -6.66 7.77 -4.60
C TYR A 171 -5.52 7.68 -5.61
N TYR A 172 -4.26 7.67 -5.16
CA TYR A 172 -3.10 7.48 -6.03
C TYR A 172 -3.18 6.15 -6.78
N TYR A 173 -3.45 5.04 -6.09
CA TYR A 173 -3.58 3.72 -6.74
C TYR A 173 -4.81 3.61 -7.63
N LEU A 174 -5.89 4.32 -7.30
CA LEU A 174 -7.05 4.49 -8.19
C LEU A 174 -6.79 5.43 -9.37
N ARG A 175 -5.58 6.01 -9.49
CA ARG A 175 -5.18 7.01 -10.48
C ARG A 175 -6.04 8.29 -10.45
N ASN A 176 -6.71 8.53 -9.33
CA ASN A 176 -7.45 9.77 -9.11
C ASN A 176 -6.50 10.84 -8.53
N TYR A 177 -5.60 11.31 -9.38
CA TYR A 177 -4.51 12.19 -8.99
C TYR A 177 -4.93 13.54 -8.36
N PRO A 178 -6.01 14.21 -8.77
CA PRO A 178 -6.44 15.45 -8.12
C PRO A 178 -6.83 15.27 -6.64
N GLU A 179 -7.59 14.23 -6.34
CA GLU A 179 -7.99 13.90 -4.97
C GLU A 179 -6.81 13.37 -4.14
N ALA A 180 -5.90 12.62 -4.77
CA ALA A 180 -4.64 12.22 -4.15
C ALA A 180 -3.82 13.46 -3.74
N GLU A 181 -3.61 14.40 -4.67
CA GLU A 181 -2.88 15.64 -4.44
C GLU A 181 -3.46 16.43 -3.26
N ALA A 182 -4.78 16.65 -3.24
CA ALA A 182 -5.45 17.43 -2.20
C ALA A 182 -5.24 16.83 -0.80
N ASN A 183 -5.41 15.49 -0.67
CA ASN A 183 -5.26 14.81 0.62
C ASN A 183 -3.79 14.72 1.06
N LEU A 184 -2.85 14.47 0.14
CA LEU A 184 -1.43 14.41 0.45
C LEU A 184 -0.88 15.78 0.89
N ARG A 185 -1.33 16.87 0.26
CA ARG A 185 -1.01 18.24 0.71
C ARG A 185 -1.49 18.48 2.15
N GLN A 186 -2.71 18.07 2.48
CA GLN A 186 -3.24 18.19 3.84
C GLN A 186 -2.46 17.34 4.85
N ALA A 187 -2.06 16.12 4.46
CA ALA A 187 -1.22 15.26 5.28
C ALA A 187 0.14 15.92 5.60
N ILE A 188 0.75 16.59 4.61
CA ILE A 188 2.00 17.33 4.77
C ILE A 188 1.81 18.57 5.65
N GLU A 189 0.72 19.32 5.48
CA GLU A 189 0.43 20.48 6.32
C GLU A 189 0.31 20.10 7.80
N LEU A 190 -0.37 18.99 8.09
CA LEU A 190 -0.54 18.47 9.45
C LEU A 190 0.72 17.77 9.99
N ASN A 191 1.51 17.14 9.11
CA ASN A 191 2.77 16.49 9.48
C ASN A 191 3.88 16.76 8.43
N PRO A 192 4.63 17.87 8.59
CA PRO A 192 5.73 18.24 7.69
C PRO A 192 6.95 17.30 7.74
N GLN A 193 6.92 16.25 8.57
CA GLN A 193 7.99 15.24 8.67
C GLN A 193 7.59 13.91 8.01
N SER A 194 6.44 13.84 7.34
CA SER A 194 6.00 12.64 6.63
C SER A 194 6.72 12.49 5.29
N ALA A 195 7.83 11.73 5.28
CA ALA A 195 8.53 11.38 4.03
C ALA A 195 7.60 10.68 3.03
N GLU A 196 6.74 9.77 3.52
CA GLU A 196 5.77 9.03 2.69
C GLU A 196 4.79 9.98 1.97
N ALA A 197 4.27 11.00 2.67
CA ALA A 197 3.35 11.96 2.05
C ALA A 197 4.03 12.79 0.94
N TYR A 198 5.28 13.23 1.17
CA TYR A 198 6.08 13.89 0.14
C TYR A 198 6.37 12.98 -1.05
N GLY A 199 6.73 11.71 -0.80
CA GLY A 199 7.00 10.70 -1.82
C GLY A 199 5.81 10.49 -2.74
N TYR A 200 4.63 10.17 -2.17
CA TYR A 200 3.41 10.01 -2.95
C TYR A 200 2.98 11.29 -3.67
N LEU A 201 3.11 12.47 -3.05
CA LEU A 201 2.77 13.73 -3.73
C LEU A 201 3.69 13.98 -4.93
N GLY A 202 4.96 13.66 -4.77
CA GLY A 202 5.95 13.64 -5.83
C GLY A 202 5.56 12.71 -6.98
N SER A 203 5.22 11.45 -6.68
CA SER A 203 4.75 10.49 -7.68
C SER A 203 3.46 10.94 -8.35
N VAL A 204 2.52 11.57 -7.63
CA VAL A 204 1.31 12.17 -8.20
C VAL A 204 1.66 13.22 -9.26
N TYR A 205 2.59 14.13 -8.94
CA TYR A 205 3.04 15.14 -9.91
C TYR A 205 3.75 14.54 -11.11
N TYR A 206 4.56 13.49 -10.91
CA TYR A 206 5.19 12.75 -12.01
C TYR A 206 4.16 12.22 -13.00
N TRP A 207 3.09 11.56 -12.51
CA TRP A 207 2.03 11.03 -13.39
C TRP A 207 1.17 12.11 -14.04
N GLN A 208 1.12 13.31 -13.45
CA GLN A 208 0.51 14.49 -14.05
C GLN A 208 1.45 15.25 -15.02
N ALA A 209 2.67 14.74 -15.26
CA ALA A 209 3.72 15.37 -16.05
C ALA A 209 4.19 16.75 -15.53
N LYS A 210 4.03 17.00 -14.23
CA LYS A 210 4.49 18.20 -13.51
C LYS A 210 5.86 17.91 -12.89
N TYR A 211 6.88 17.75 -13.73
CA TYR A 211 8.15 17.17 -13.31
C TYR A 211 8.94 18.08 -12.36
N GLU A 212 8.87 19.40 -12.51
CA GLU A 212 9.51 20.34 -11.58
C GLU A 212 8.89 20.25 -10.17
N GLU A 213 7.56 20.20 -10.07
CA GLU A 213 6.88 20.02 -8.78
C GLU A 213 7.17 18.63 -8.19
N ALA A 214 7.24 17.59 -9.03
CA ALA A 214 7.62 16.25 -8.61
C ALA A 214 9.02 16.24 -7.97
N VAL A 215 10.01 16.83 -8.65
CA VAL A 215 11.38 16.96 -8.12
C VAL A 215 11.38 17.64 -6.76
N ALA A 216 10.65 18.74 -6.58
CA ALA A 216 10.62 19.47 -5.31
C ALA A 216 10.08 18.62 -4.14
N GLN A 217 9.00 17.85 -4.36
CA GLN A 217 8.45 17.00 -3.30
C GLN A 217 9.30 15.76 -3.06
N LEU A 218 9.81 15.11 -4.10
CA LEU A 218 10.63 13.90 -3.99
C LEU A 218 11.98 14.19 -3.35
N GLN A 219 12.58 15.36 -3.63
CA GLN A 219 13.77 15.82 -2.90
C GLN A 219 13.51 15.90 -1.40
N LYS A 220 12.36 16.46 -1.00
CA LYS A 220 11.97 16.49 0.42
C LYS A 220 11.75 15.09 0.99
N ALA A 221 11.18 14.18 0.21
CA ALA A 221 10.97 12.78 0.61
C ALA A 221 12.32 12.09 0.90
N VAL A 222 13.29 12.16 -0.02
CA VAL A 222 14.60 11.52 0.15
C VAL A 222 15.48 12.19 1.20
N GLU A 223 15.29 13.49 1.46
CA GLU A 223 15.92 14.18 2.59
C GLU A 223 15.42 13.65 3.95
N LEU A 224 14.12 13.38 4.05
CA LEU A 224 13.49 12.88 5.28
C LEU A 224 13.69 11.36 5.45
N ASN A 225 13.72 10.61 4.36
CA ASN A 225 13.96 9.18 4.33
C ASN A 225 14.85 8.78 3.14
N SER A 226 16.14 8.62 3.39
CA SER A 226 17.13 8.36 2.35
C SER A 226 17.16 6.90 1.84
N ILE A 227 16.41 5.99 2.47
CA ILE A 227 16.35 4.57 2.09
C ILE A 227 15.07 4.19 1.33
N ASP A 228 14.25 5.17 0.95
CA ASP A 228 13.05 4.94 0.15
C ASP A 228 13.38 4.83 -1.35
N ALA A 229 13.40 3.61 -1.87
CA ALA A 229 13.78 3.34 -3.26
C ALA A 229 12.84 4.03 -4.26
N ASP A 230 11.53 3.95 -4.04
CA ASP A 230 10.50 4.57 -4.90
C ASP A 230 10.73 6.09 -5.03
N SER A 231 10.98 6.80 -3.92
CA SER A 231 11.22 8.26 -3.99
C SER A 231 12.48 8.60 -4.78
N HIS A 232 13.56 7.82 -4.65
CA HIS A 232 14.77 7.99 -5.46
C HIS A 232 14.51 7.71 -6.94
N GLU A 233 13.76 6.64 -7.24
CA GLU A 233 13.41 6.25 -8.61
C GLU A 233 12.60 7.35 -9.29
N PHE A 234 11.47 7.77 -8.70
CA PHE A 234 10.64 8.82 -9.27
C PHE A 234 11.37 10.16 -9.37
N LEU A 235 12.30 10.46 -8.44
CA LEU A 235 13.10 11.68 -8.50
C LEU A 235 14.02 11.65 -9.71
N GLY A 236 14.76 10.56 -9.88
CA GLY A 236 15.64 10.35 -11.01
C GLY A 236 14.90 10.35 -12.35
N ARG A 237 13.73 9.69 -12.42
CA ARG A 237 12.85 9.69 -13.59
C ARG A 237 12.35 11.09 -13.94
N SER A 238 11.98 11.88 -12.93
CA SER A 238 11.53 13.27 -13.14
C SER A 238 12.68 14.14 -13.67
N LEU A 239 13.89 13.99 -13.14
CA LEU A 239 15.08 14.70 -13.61
C LEU A 239 15.46 14.31 -15.04
N TYR A 240 15.36 13.03 -15.39
CA TYR A 240 15.59 12.55 -16.76
C TYR A 240 14.64 13.24 -17.76
N LEU A 241 13.34 13.27 -17.43
CA LEU A 241 12.32 13.89 -18.29
C LEU A 241 12.47 15.42 -18.42
N LEU A 242 13.15 16.06 -17.46
CA LEU A 242 13.53 17.47 -17.52
C LEU A 242 14.81 17.73 -18.33
N GLY A 243 15.42 16.71 -18.94
CA GLY A 243 16.67 16.85 -19.67
C GLY A 243 17.88 17.05 -18.75
N ARG A 244 17.83 16.53 -17.51
CA ARG A 244 18.92 16.58 -16.52
C ARG A 244 19.47 15.18 -16.25
N PRO A 245 20.03 14.49 -17.27
CA PRO A 245 20.42 13.08 -17.15
C PRO A 245 21.53 12.86 -16.13
N GLU A 246 22.46 13.81 -15.98
CA GLU A 246 23.55 13.72 -15.00
C GLU A 246 23.06 13.64 -13.55
N GLU A 247 22.05 14.44 -13.21
CA GLU A 247 21.44 14.39 -11.88
C GLU A 247 20.53 13.16 -11.73
N ALA A 248 19.84 12.77 -12.79
CA ALA A 248 18.99 11.58 -12.81
C ALA A 248 19.79 10.32 -12.46
N ILE A 249 20.99 10.15 -13.04
CA ILE A 249 21.87 9.00 -12.78
C ILE A 249 22.14 8.84 -11.28
N VAL A 250 22.40 9.93 -10.54
CA VAL A 250 22.71 9.86 -9.10
C VAL A 250 21.57 9.22 -8.31
N TYR A 251 20.34 9.67 -8.54
CA TYR A 251 19.17 9.16 -7.81
C TYR A 251 18.73 7.78 -8.31
N LEU A 252 18.81 7.51 -9.61
CA LEU A 252 18.51 6.19 -10.18
C LEU A 252 19.51 5.12 -9.74
N GLN A 253 20.80 5.45 -9.64
CA GLN A 253 21.79 4.55 -9.06
C GLN A 253 21.44 4.26 -7.60
N LYS A 254 21.00 5.26 -6.83
CA LYS A 254 20.62 5.04 -5.44
C LYS A 254 19.38 4.16 -5.31
N ALA A 255 18.38 4.36 -6.15
CA ALA A 255 17.20 3.49 -6.22
C ALA A 255 17.61 2.05 -6.57
N HIS A 256 18.47 1.86 -7.57
CA HIS A 256 18.96 0.54 -7.97
C HIS A 256 19.81 -0.15 -6.88
N GLU A 257 20.59 0.60 -6.10
CA GLU A 257 21.30 0.04 -4.93
C GLU A 257 20.35 -0.48 -3.85
N LEU A 258 19.21 0.20 -3.65
CA LEU A 258 18.21 -0.17 -2.65
C LEU A 258 17.35 -1.34 -3.14
N GLU A 259 16.96 -1.33 -4.41
CA GLU A 259 16.15 -2.36 -5.06
C GLU A 259 16.74 -2.75 -6.43
N PRO A 260 17.71 -3.69 -6.48
CA PRO A 260 18.42 -4.04 -7.71
C PRO A 260 17.55 -4.71 -8.79
N ASP A 261 16.40 -5.25 -8.40
CA ASP A 261 15.53 -6.02 -9.30
C ASP A 261 14.37 -5.20 -9.89
N ASP A 262 14.27 -3.90 -9.62
CA ASP A 262 13.25 -3.05 -10.26
C ASP A 262 13.58 -2.79 -11.74
N PRO A 263 12.78 -3.34 -12.69
CA PRO A 263 13.02 -3.14 -14.11
C PRO A 263 12.83 -1.69 -14.57
N ASN A 264 11.96 -0.89 -13.91
CA ASN A 264 11.73 0.49 -14.33
C ASN A 264 12.92 1.36 -13.98
N CYS A 265 13.45 1.26 -12.76
CA CYS A 265 14.68 1.92 -12.36
C CYS A 265 15.84 1.58 -13.31
N GLN A 266 16.03 0.30 -13.64
CA GLN A 266 17.11 -0.14 -14.52
C GLN A 266 16.99 0.44 -15.95
N GLU A 267 15.76 0.49 -16.50
CA GLU A 267 15.50 1.08 -17.82
C GLU A 267 15.81 2.58 -17.84
N TYR A 268 15.31 3.34 -16.87
CA TYR A 268 15.58 4.77 -16.78
C TYR A 268 17.05 5.08 -16.48
N LEU A 269 17.74 4.24 -15.71
CA LEU A 269 19.17 4.37 -15.49
C LEU A 269 19.96 4.20 -16.80
N ALA A 270 19.62 3.18 -17.59
CA ALA A 270 20.22 2.96 -18.90
C ALA A 270 19.98 4.14 -19.85
N LEU A 271 18.74 4.66 -19.89
CA LEU A 271 18.36 5.83 -20.68
C LEU A 271 19.10 7.10 -20.23
N ALA A 272 19.25 7.31 -18.92
CA ALA A 272 19.98 8.46 -18.40
C ALA A 272 21.48 8.37 -18.73
N HIS A 273 22.09 7.18 -18.66
CA HIS A 273 23.46 6.96 -19.14
C HIS A 273 23.59 7.21 -20.66
N TYR A 274 22.62 6.78 -21.45
CA TYR A 274 22.57 7.03 -22.90
C TYR A 274 22.55 8.53 -23.22
N GLU A 275 21.63 9.30 -22.64
CA GLU A 275 21.53 10.75 -22.84
C GLU A 275 22.73 11.52 -22.30
N ALA A 276 23.41 10.99 -21.27
CA ALA A 276 24.67 11.55 -20.76
C ALA A 276 25.89 11.20 -21.63
N GLY A 277 25.72 10.46 -22.73
CA GLY A 277 26.81 10.01 -23.61
C GLY A 277 27.69 8.91 -23.01
N ARG A 278 27.22 8.23 -21.95
CA ARG A 278 27.95 7.17 -21.24
C ARG A 278 27.58 5.80 -21.79
N TYR A 279 27.90 5.60 -23.07
CA TYR A 279 27.40 4.47 -23.86
C TYR A 279 27.81 3.10 -23.33
N ASP A 280 29.02 2.92 -22.78
CA ASP A 280 29.44 1.63 -22.20
C ASP A 280 28.53 1.20 -21.03
N GLN A 281 28.16 2.15 -20.16
CA GLN A 281 27.29 1.90 -19.02
C GLN A 281 25.85 1.65 -19.48
N ALA A 282 25.38 2.41 -20.48
CA ALA A 282 24.08 2.18 -21.09
C ALA A 282 24.00 0.77 -21.73
N ILE A 283 25.04 0.34 -22.45
CA ILE A 283 25.13 -1.00 -23.05
C ILE A 283 25.02 -2.09 -21.98
N SER A 284 25.73 -1.95 -20.87
CA SER A 284 25.68 -2.91 -19.76
C SER A 284 24.24 -3.06 -19.25
N HIS A 285 23.58 -1.96 -18.91
CA HIS A 285 22.21 -2.00 -18.38
C HIS A 285 21.18 -2.47 -19.42
N PHE A 286 21.24 -1.99 -20.67
CA PHE A 286 20.32 -2.46 -21.71
C PHE A 286 20.49 -3.95 -22.00
N SER A 287 21.72 -4.47 -22.01
CA SER A 287 21.98 -5.89 -22.21
C SER A 287 21.42 -6.76 -21.08
N GLU A 288 21.51 -6.30 -19.83
CA GLU A 288 20.91 -6.98 -18.69
C GLU A 288 19.38 -7.03 -18.77
N ILE A 289 18.73 -5.92 -19.17
CA ILE A 289 17.28 -5.88 -19.37
C ILE A 289 16.89 -6.81 -20.53
N LEU A 290 17.63 -6.79 -21.63
CA LEU A 290 17.38 -7.62 -22.80
C LEU A 290 17.52 -9.12 -22.49
N ASN A 291 18.43 -9.52 -21.60
CA ASN A 291 18.52 -10.91 -21.14
C ASN A 291 17.22 -11.41 -20.48
N ARG A 292 16.43 -10.50 -19.89
CA ARG A 292 15.12 -10.81 -19.28
C ARG A 292 13.98 -10.66 -20.30
N LYS A 293 14.11 -9.73 -21.25
CA LYS A 293 13.11 -9.40 -22.29
C LYS A 293 13.78 -9.39 -23.68
N PRO A 294 14.09 -10.55 -24.27
CA PRO A 294 14.87 -10.63 -25.51
C PRO A 294 14.15 -10.04 -26.72
N ASP A 295 12.82 -9.92 -26.68
CA ASP A 295 12.01 -9.53 -27.83
C ASP A 295 11.58 -8.04 -27.80
N ASP A 296 12.30 -7.16 -27.09
CA ASP A 296 11.99 -5.72 -27.08
C ASP A 296 12.77 -4.96 -28.17
N PRO A 297 12.13 -4.55 -29.29
CA PRO A 297 12.81 -3.84 -30.37
C PRO A 297 13.40 -2.50 -29.94
N ARG A 298 12.87 -1.86 -28.90
CA ARG A 298 13.38 -0.57 -28.41
C ARG A 298 14.76 -0.74 -27.77
N LEU A 299 14.95 -1.81 -26.99
CA LEU A 299 16.23 -2.09 -26.35
C LEU A 299 17.31 -2.42 -27.38
N HIS A 300 16.96 -3.23 -28.39
CA HIS A 300 17.86 -3.47 -29.53
C HIS A 300 18.23 -2.19 -30.27
N ALA A 301 17.28 -1.28 -30.46
CA ALA A 301 17.56 0.02 -31.08
C ALA A 301 18.52 0.87 -30.24
N TYR A 302 18.30 0.99 -28.93
CA TYR A 302 19.21 1.72 -28.04
C TYR A 302 20.60 1.09 -28.01
N LEU A 303 20.71 -0.23 -27.94
CA LEU A 303 22.00 -0.93 -28.04
C LEU A 303 22.70 -0.64 -29.37
N GLY A 304 21.96 -0.72 -30.48
CA GLY A 304 22.50 -0.39 -31.80
C GLY A 304 23.05 1.03 -31.89
N GLN A 305 22.34 2.00 -31.32
CA GLN A 305 22.79 3.38 -31.23
C GLN A 305 24.02 3.53 -30.32
N CYS A 306 24.05 2.87 -29.16
CA CYS A 306 25.22 2.90 -28.28
C CYS A 306 26.45 2.31 -28.96
N PHE A 307 26.32 1.14 -29.61
CA PHE A 307 27.41 0.49 -30.34
C PHE A 307 27.94 1.37 -31.48
N TYR A 308 27.05 2.06 -32.20
CA TYR A 308 27.44 3.03 -33.21
C TYR A 308 28.31 4.15 -32.60
N GLN A 309 27.91 4.70 -31.47
CA GLN A 309 28.61 5.81 -30.81
C GLN A 309 30.00 5.42 -30.29
N ILE A 310 30.19 4.17 -29.85
CA ILE A 310 31.50 3.66 -29.41
C ILE A 310 32.35 3.11 -30.58
N GLY A 311 31.83 3.10 -31.81
CA GLY A 311 32.54 2.65 -33.01
C GLY A 311 32.48 1.15 -33.29
N GLU A 312 31.67 0.39 -32.54
CA GLU A 312 31.46 -1.06 -32.72
C GLU A 312 30.38 -1.30 -33.79
N TYR A 313 30.68 -0.91 -35.03
CA TYR A 313 29.69 -0.83 -36.11
C TYR A 313 29.08 -2.19 -36.50
N ASP A 314 29.83 -3.29 -36.42
CA ASP A 314 29.28 -4.63 -36.69
C ASP A 314 28.21 -5.01 -35.65
N GLN A 315 28.45 -4.68 -34.38
CA GLN A 315 27.47 -4.90 -33.31
C GLN A 315 26.26 -3.97 -33.48
N ALA A 316 26.49 -2.71 -33.86
CA ALA A 316 25.44 -1.77 -34.17
C ALA A 316 24.49 -2.31 -35.27
N VAL A 317 25.05 -2.79 -36.38
CA VAL A 317 24.29 -3.41 -37.47
C VAL A 317 23.51 -4.62 -36.99
N SER A 318 24.13 -5.51 -36.20
CA SER A 318 23.47 -6.70 -35.66
C SER A 318 22.25 -6.32 -34.81
N GLN A 319 22.39 -5.37 -33.88
CA GLN A 319 21.30 -4.98 -32.98
C GLN A 319 20.19 -4.22 -33.72
N LEU A 320 20.52 -3.34 -34.65
CA LEU A 320 19.53 -2.61 -35.44
C LEU A 320 18.73 -3.53 -36.38
N ASN A 321 19.35 -4.57 -36.92
CA ASN A 321 18.64 -5.60 -37.69
C ASN A 321 17.68 -6.41 -36.82
N GLN A 322 18.09 -6.80 -35.61
CA GLN A 322 17.18 -7.43 -34.64
C GLN A 322 16.00 -6.50 -34.30
N ALA A 323 16.25 -5.20 -34.08
CA ALA A 323 15.20 -4.22 -33.85
C ALA A 323 14.21 -4.13 -35.04
N LEU A 324 14.71 -4.19 -36.28
CA LEU A 324 13.87 -4.20 -37.49
C LEU A 324 13.06 -5.49 -37.67
N GLU A 325 13.64 -6.65 -37.33
CA GLU A 325 12.95 -7.94 -37.38
C GLU A 325 11.79 -8.00 -36.38
N LEU A 326 11.99 -7.44 -35.19
CA LEU A 326 11.00 -7.39 -34.11
C LEU A 326 9.98 -6.25 -34.27
N SER A 327 10.36 -5.13 -34.90
CA SER A 327 9.51 -3.95 -35.03
C SER A 327 8.56 -4.05 -36.23
N TYR A 328 7.30 -4.37 -35.96
CA TYR A 328 6.21 -4.35 -36.94
C TYR A 328 5.46 -3.01 -37.04
N ALA A 329 5.87 -1.95 -36.33
CA ALA A 329 5.10 -0.71 -36.20
C ALA A 329 5.93 0.58 -36.45
N ALA A 330 5.38 1.42 -37.33
CA ALA A 330 5.97 2.63 -37.87
C ALA A 330 6.13 3.74 -36.80
N GLY A 331 7.37 4.22 -36.65
CA GLY A 331 7.71 5.39 -35.82
C GLY A 331 9.22 5.60 -35.72
N MET A 332 9.96 4.58 -35.31
CA MET A 332 11.43 4.63 -35.12
C MET A 332 12.24 4.02 -36.28
N VAL A 333 11.56 3.43 -37.27
CA VAL A 333 12.20 2.71 -38.39
C VAL A 333 13.12 3.63 -39.22
N GLY A 334 12.77 4.91 -39.34
CA GLY A 334 13.60 5.91 -40.02
C GLY A 334 14.98 6.06 -39.36
N ASP A 335 15.01 6.18 -38.03
CA ASP A 335 16.28 6.24 -37.28
C ASP A 335 17.07 4.94 -37.39
N PHE A 336 16.41 3.78 -37.38
CA PHE A 336 17.12 2.50 -37.51
C PHE A 336 17.86 2.42 -38.85
N TYR A 337 17.20 2.80 -39.95
CA TYR A 337 17.85 2.85 -41.26
C TYR A 337 18.92 3.92 -41.35
N ARG A 338 18.77 5.07 -40.68
CA ARG A 338 19.81 6.11 -40.60
C ARG A 338 21.06 5.59 -39.90
N TYR A 339 20.94 4.96 -38.74
CA TYR A 339 22.07 4.36 -38.02
C TYR A 339 22.67 3.15 -38.75
N LEU A 340 21.86 2.36 -39.46
CA LEU A 340 22.37 1.30 -40.34
C LEU A 340 23.17 1.88 -41.51
N GLY A 341 22.66 2.93 -42.15
CA GLY A 341 23.35 3.64 -43.22
C GLY A 341 24.72 4.14 -42.77
N TRP A 342 24.77 4.83 -41.62
CA TRP A 342 26.04 5.30 -41.07
C TRP A 342 26.96 4.16 -40.61
N SER A 343 26.45 3.12 -39.96
CA SER A 343 27.27 1.96 -39.57
C SER A 343 27.88 1.27 -40.79
N HIS A 344 27.11 1.05 -41.86
CA HIS A 344 27.62 0.48 -43.11
C HIS A 344 28.61 1.41 -43.81
N TYR A 345 28.41 2.72 -43.77
CA TYR A 345 29.36 3.70 -44.31
C TYR A 345 30.73 3.58 -43.61
N GLN A 346 30.74 3.48 -42.28
CA GLN A 346 31.97 3.34 -41.50
C GLN A 346 32.67 2.00 -41.74
N LEU A 347 31.91 0.95 -42.06
CA LEU A 347 32.43 -0.36 -42.51
C LEU A 347 32.88 -0.38 -43.98
N ALA A 348 32.83 0.76 -44.68
CA ALA A 348 33.12 0.90 -46.12
C ALA A 348 32.19 0.08 -47.04
N HIS A 349 31.01 -0.30 -46.54
CA HIS A 349 29.93 -0.96 -47.29
C HIS A 349 29.02 0.11 -47.93
N TYR A 350 29.58 0.89 -48.86
CA TYR A 350 28.92 2.10 -49.36
C TYR A 350 27.63 1.83 -50.16
N ASP A 351 27.55 0.72 -50.90
CA ASP A 351 26.35 0.34 -51.65
C ASP A 351 25.20 -0.02 -50.70
N GLU A 352 25.48 -0.79 -49.64
CA GLU A 352 24.52 -1.12 -48.59
C GLU A 352 24.10 0.12 -47.80
N ALA A 353 25.06 0.98 -47.43
CA ALA A 353 24.82 2.23 -46.74
C ALA A 353 23.84 3.12 -47.54
N LEU A 354 24.08 3.25 -48.84
CA LEU A 354 23.24 3.99 -49.76
C LEU A 354 21.81 3.43 -49.80
N SER A 355 21.65 2.10 -49.83
CA SER A 355 20.32 1.47 -49.76
C SER A 355 19.58 1.83 -48.46
N PHE A 356 20.27 1.82 -47.32
CA PHE A 356 19.66 2.17 -46.04
C PHE A 356 19.31 3.65 -45.94
N PHE A 357 20.17 4.56 -46.39
CA PHE A 357 19.83 5.98 -46.41
C PHE A 357 18.65 6.31 -47.33
N HIS A 358 18.50 5.63 -48.48
CA HIS A 358 17.29 5.77 -49.31
C HIS A 358 16.02 5.31 -48.59
N LYS A 359 16.10 4.19 -47.85
CA LYS A 359 14.98 3.72 -47.01
C LYS A 359 14.67 4.72 -45.89
N ALA A 360 15.69 5.31 -45.26
CA ALA A 360 15.51 6.35 -44.26
C ALA A 360 14.83 7.60 -44.87
N ALA A 361 15.31 8.09 -46.01
CA ALA A 361 14.77 9.28 -46.69
C ALA A 361 13.29 9.11 -47.10
N ALA A 362 12.88 7.90 -47.45
CA ALA A 362 11.49 7.58 -47.76
C ALA A 362 10.55 7.70 -46.54
N ILE A 363 11.08 7.52 -45.32
CA ILE A 363 10.32 7.58 -44.06
C ILE A 363 10.42 8.98 -43.44
N THR A 364 11.63 9.55 -43.40
CA THR A 364 11.94 10.86 -42.80
C THR A 364 12.50 11.83 -43.85
N PRO A 365 11.67 12.34 -44.79
CA PRO A 365 12.15 13.12 -45.93
C PRO A 365 12.68 14.52 -45.57
N ARG A 366 12.57 14.93 -44.31
CA ARG A 366 13.04 16.23 -43.78
C ARG A 366 14.21 16.11 -42.81
N GLU A 367 14.91 14.98 -42.81
CA GLU A 367 16.10 14.76 -41.99
C GLU A 367 17.35 15.11 -42.79
N SER A 368 18.08 16.17 -42.40
CA SER A 368 19.27 16.65 -43.13
C SER A 368 20.40 15.61 -43.11
N ASP A 369 20.59 14.92 -41.98
CA ASP A 369 21.61 13.90 -41.76
C ASP A 369 21.52 12.74 -42.77
N VAL A 370 20.30 12.35 -43.16
CA VAL A 370 20.08 11.28 -44.14
C VAL A 370 20.60 11.67 -45.53
N TYR A 371 20.34 12.90 -45.97
CA TYR A 371 20.82 13.38 -47.28
C TYR A 371 22.33 13.65 -47.27
N ASN A 372 22.87 14.08 -46.13
CA ASN A 372 24.32 14.15 -45.92
C ASN A 372 24.96 12.76 -46.06
N GLY A 373 24.38 11.74 -45.43
CA GLY A 373 24.81 10.34 -45.57
C GLY A 373 24.76 9.85 -47.01
N LEU A 374 23.68 10.14 -47.76
CA LEU A 374 23.59 9.84 -49.19
C LEU A 374 24.72 10.49 -50.00
N GLY A 375 24.98 11.78 -49.76
CA GLY A 375 26.02 12.53 -50.47
C GLY A 375 27.40 11.94 -50.23
N TRP A 376 27.73 11.60 -48.99
CA TRP A 376 29.00 10.96 -48.66
C TRP A 376 29.12 9.56 -49.26
N CYS A 377 28.04 8.77 -49.30
CA CYS A 377 28.06 7.47 -49.99
C CYS A 377 28.34 7.64 -51.50
N TYR A 378 27.64 8.56 -52.18
CA TYR A 378 27.88 8.84 -53.59
C TYR A 378 29.30 9.34 -53.86
N TYR A 379 29.85 10.19 -52.98
CA TYR A 379 31.22 10.66 -53.08
C TYR A 379 32.24 9.52 -52.99
N GLN A 380 32.11 8.62 -52.00
CA GLN A 380 33.00 7.46 -51.85
C GLN A 380 32.92 6.49 -53.03
N LEU A 381 31.76 6.40 -53.68
CA LEU A 381 31.55 5.62 -54.90
C LEU A 381 32.06 6.34 -56.18
N GLY A 382 32.62 7.55 -56.06
CA GLY A 382 33.14 8.34 -57.19
C GLY A 382 32.05 9.00 -58.04
N GLN A 383 30.83 9.10 -57.53
CA GLN A 383 29.65 9.60 -58.23
C GLN A 383 29.33 11.05 -57.83
N CYS A 384 30.27 11.98 -58.06
CA CYS A 384 30.11 13.39 -57.69
C CYS A 384 28.85 14.04 -58.30
N ASP A 385 28.48 13.68 -59.53
CA ASP A 385 27.26 14.17 -60.19
C ASP A 385 25.98 13.83 -59.41
N ALA A 386 25.96 12.68 -58.71
CA ALA A 386 24.85 12.26 -57.86
C ALA A 386 24.98 12.80 -56.42
N ALA A 387 26.21 13.02 -55.94
CA ALA A 387 26.47 13.54 -54.59
C ALA A 387 26.05 15.00 -54.41
N ILE A 388 26.32 15.86 -55.40
CA ILE A 388 26.02 17.29 -55.35
C ILE A 388 24.54 17.60 -55.03
N PRO A 389 23.53 17.05 -55.75
CA PRO A 389 22.13 17.38 -55.50
C PRO A 389 21.65 16.93 -54.11
N VAL A 390 22.14 15.81 -53.57
CA VAL A 390 21.74 15.37 -52.24
C VAL A 390 22.40 16.18 -51.12
N PHE A 391 23.65 16.62 -51.29
CA PHE A 391 24.25 17.58 -50.34
C PHE A 391 23.53 18.94 -50.38
N GLN A 392 23.11 19.41 -51.56
CA GLN A 392 22.29 20.61 -51.68
C GLN A 392 20.96 20.44 -50.94
N GLN A 393 20.31 19.28 -51.08
CA GLN A 393 19.07 18.98 -50.36
C GLN A 393 19.27 18.95 -48.83
N ALA A 394 20.40 18.40 -48.35
CA ALA A 394 20.74 18.46 -46.93
C ALA A 394 20.85 19.91 -46.42
N LEU A 395 21.46 20.80 -47.22
CA LEU A 395 21.59 22.24 -46.90
C LEU A 395 20.30 23.03 -47.09
N GLU A 396 19.38 22.59 -47.94
CA GLU A 396 18.04 23.18 -48.02
C GLU A 396 17.23 22.92 -46.74
N ILE A 397 17.42 21.74 -46.14
CA ILE A 397 16.80 21.37 -44.86
C ILE A 397 17.52 22.07 -43.70
N GLU A 398 18.85 22.05 -43.70
CA GLU A 398 19.69 22.63 -42.66
C GLU A 398 20.84 23.46 -43.29
N PRO A 399 20.63 24.77 -43.52
CA PRO A 399 21.61 25.62 -44.22
C PRO A 399 22.99 25.71 -43.55
N GLY A 400 23.06 25.45 -42.25
CA GLY A 400 24.28 25.49 -41.45
C GLY A 400 25.06 24.18 -41.37
N LEU A 401 24.63 23.11 -42.06
CA LEU A 401 25.25 21.78 -41.93
C LEU A 401 26.65 21.75 -42.56
N GLU A 402 27.69 21.94 -41.74
CA GLU A 402 29.08 22.04 -42.18
C GLU A 402 29.55 20.82 -42.99
N GLU A 403 29.13 19.61 -42.59
CA GLU A 403 29.54 18.37 -43.26
C GLU A 403 29.03 18.29 -44.70
N ALA A 404 27.81 18.78 -44.98
CA ALA A 404 27.28 18.82 -46.34
C ALA A 404 27.99 19.88 -47.19
N GLN A 405 28.42 21.01 -46.60
CA GLN A 405 29.22 22.02 -47.29
C GLN A 405 30.60 21.47 -47.69
N LYS A 406 31.25 20.72 -46.78
CA LYS A 406 32.51 20.01 -47.07
C LYS A 406 32.33 18.99 -48.18
N GLY A 407 31.23 18.23 -48.16
CA GLY A 407 30.87 17.28 -49.20
C GLY A 407 30.73 17.91 -50.59
N LEU A 408 30.06 19.07 -50.68
CA LEU A 408 29.97 19.84 -51.93
C LEU A 408 31.33 20.32 -52.44
N ALA A 409 32.16 20.86 -51.54
CA ALA A 409 33.50 21.33 -51.91
C ALA A 409 34.41 20.19 -52.36
N ALA A 410 34.24 18.98 -51.82
CA ALA A 410 35.00 17.80 -52.22
C ALA A 410 34.62 17.26 -53.62
N CYS A 411 33.41 17.58 -54.11
CA CYS A 411 32.90 17.16 -55.42
C CYS A 411 33.22 18.14 -56.56
N GLN A 412 33.76 19.34 -56.24
CA GLN A 412 34.13 20.40 -57.18
C GLN A 412 35.62 20.34 -57.51
#